data_AF-A0A177YM12-F1
#
_entry.id   AF-A0A177YM12-F1
#
_cell.length_a   1.000
_cell.length_b   1.000
_cell.length_c   1.000
_cell.angle_alpha   90.00
_cell.angle_beta   90.00
_cell.angle_gamma   90.00
#
_symmetry.space_group_name_H-M   'P 1'
#
loop_
_entity.id
_entity.type
_entity.pdbx_description
1 polymer ?
#
loop_
_entity_poly.entity_id
_entity_poly.type
_entity_poly.pdbx_seq_one_letter_code
_entity_poly.pdbx_strand_id
1 'polypeptide(L)'
;MSTGDTDSARQTARAPGRRQVLVALVGIALVLAGVLIGVLVSPSGTGVESPAPESLEVGFAQDMSVHHNQAIEISAMALDRSSDPVVRTLAYDVLTSQQSQVGTMQGWLAMWGKSAVPTAPPMMWMAEDESMTGHDMSMGMDGRASMSMPGMASSSELQALGGMNGEEFDGTYLQLLRRHHQGGIPMARFGADNASVPVVAAFAQTIASTQTAEIDQIDTLMASHRVAPLSEN
;
A
#
# COMPACT_ATOMS: atom_id res chain seq x y z
N MET A 1 -67.62 16.25 -49.98
CA MET A 1 -67.05 15.30 -48.99
C MET A 1 -65.74 15.89 -48.50
N SER A 2 -65.66 16.27 -47.22
CA SER A 2 -64.89 15.55 -46.16
C SER A 2 -63.39 15.74 -46.35
N THR A 3 -62.53 16.19 -45.45
CA THR A 3 -62.46 16.48 -44.00
C THR A 3 -61.03 17.04 -43.84
N GLY A 4 -60.74 18.07 -43.06
CA GLY A 4 -60.49 17.93 -41.62
C GLY A 4 -59.22 18.71 -41.25
N ASP A 5 -59.25 19.24 -40.03
CA ASP A 5 -58.25 20.04 -39.32
C ASP A 5 -56.82 19.47 -39.30
N THR A 6 -55.85 20.38 -39.16
CA THR A 6 -54.99 20.36 -37.96
C THR A 6 -54.74 21.78 -37.48
N ASP A 7 -55.51 22.17 -36.47
CA ASP A 7 -55.15 23.15 -35.47
C ASP A 7 -53.90 22.67 -34.71
N SER A 8 -52.92 23.55 -34.55
CA SER A 8 -51.88 23.41 -33.54
C SER A 8 -51.65 24.78 -32.94
N ALA A 9 -52.55 25.08 -32.00
CA ALA A 9 -52.54 26.22 -31.11
C ALA A 9 -51.13 26.50 -30.57
N ARG A 10 -50.61 27.67 -30.94
CA ARG A 10 -49.44 28.28 -30.32
C ARG A 10 -49.87 28.73 -28.92
N GLN A 11 -49.60 27.91 -27.89
CA GLN A 11 -49.77 28.31 -26.49
C GLN A 11 -48.91 29.54 -26.20
N THR A 12 -49.52 30.71 -26.15
CA THR A 12 -48.88 31.93 -25.67
C THR A 12 -48.69 31.80 -24.17
N ALA A 13 -47.45 31.59 -23.72
CA ALA A 13 -47.10 31.57 -22.31
C ALA A 13 -47.50 32.91 -21.66
N ARG A 14 -48.42 32.84 -20.70
CA ARG A 14 -48.91 34.00 -19.96
C ARG A 14 -47.82 34.47 -18.99
N ALA A 15 -47.48 35.76 -19.02
CA ALA A 15 -46.48 36.33 -18.12
C ALA A 15 -46.88 36.11 -16.65
N PRO A 16 -45.94 35.70 -15.77
CA PRO A 16 -46.25 35.39 -14.39
C PRO A 16 -46.70 36.64 -13.62
N GLY A 17 -47.72 36.48 -12.78
CA GLY A 17 -48.24 37.58 -11.96
C GLY A 17 -47.22 38.03 -10.92
N ARG A 18 -47.28 39.31 -10.50
CA ARG A 18 -46.35 39.92 -9.51
C ARG A 18 -46.17 39.09 -8.23
N ARG A 19 -47.21 38.35 -7.82
CA ARG A 19 -47.18 37.39 -6.69
C ARG A 19 -46.34 36.14 -6.97
N GLN A 20 -46.35 35.62 -8.19
CA GLN A 20 -45.52 34.48 -8.62
C GLN A 20 -44.03 34.88 -8.68
N VAL A 21 -43.74 36.11 -9.11
CA VAL A 21 -42.37 36.67 -9.09
C VAL A 21 -41.87 36.82 -7.65
N LEU A 22 -42.68 37.37 -6.75
CA LEU A 22 -42.31 37.50 -5.33
C LEU A 22 -42.08 36.14 -4.65
N VAL A 23 -42.93 35.14 -4.91
CA VAL A 23 -42.76 33.79 -4.38
C VAL A 23 -41.47 33.13 -4.91
N ALA A 24 -41.16 33.32 -6.20
CA ALA A 24 -39.92 32.82 -6.78
C ALA A 24 -38.67 33.46 -6.16
N LEU A 25 -38.70 34.78 -5.94
CA LEU A 25 -37.58 35.51 -5.30
C LEU A 25 -37.35 35.09 -3.85
N VAL A 26 -38.42 34.89 -3.08
CA VAL A 26 -38.32 34.37 -1.70
C VAL A 26 -37.79 32.93 -1.70
N GLY A 27 -38.26 32.09 -2.62
CA GLY A 27 -37.75 30.73 -2.78
C GLY A 27 -36.25 30.69 -3.10
N ILE A 28 -35.79 31.54 -4.03
CA ILE A 28 -34.36 31.66 -4.38
C ILE A 28 -33.55 32.17 -3.18
N ALA A 29 -34.03 33.18 -2.47
CA ALA A 29 -33.36 33.70 -1.29
C ALA A 29 -33.22 32.65 -0.17
N LEU A 30 -34.24 31.82 0.03
CA LEU A 30 -34.19 30.72 1.01
C LEU A 30 -33.23 29.61 0.59
N VAL A 31 -33.15 29.27 -0.71
CA VAL A 31 -32.16 28.32 -1.22
C VAL A 31 -30.74 28.87 -1.06
N LEU A 32 -30.51 30.12 -1.41
CA LEU A 32 -29.20 30.76 -1.25
C LEU A 32 -28.78 30.86 0.22
N ALA A 33 -29.71 31.21 1.12
CA ALA A 33 -29.47 31.21 2.55
C ALA A 33 -29.17 29.80 3.08
N GLY A 34 -29.90 28.78 2.61
CA GLY A 34 -29.66 27.37 2.97
C GLY A 34 -28.29 26.88 2.50
N VAL A 35 -27.87 27.24 1.29
CA VAL A 35 -26.53 26.92 0.76
C VAL A 35 -25.45 27.65 1.54
N LEU A 36 -25.64 28.94 1.85
CA LEU A 36 -24.69 29.73 2.63
C LEU A 36 -24.54 29.19 4.07
N ILE A 37 -25.65 28.85 4.72
CA ILE A 37 -25.65 28.19 6.03
C ILE A 37 -25.00 26.81 5.92
N GLY A 38 -25.27 26.05 4.86
CA GLY A 38 -24.62 24.75 4.61
C GLY A 38 -23.11 24.87 4.46
N VAL A 39 -22.60 25.90 3.79
CA VAL A 39 -21.15 26.16 3.66
C VAL A 39 -20.54 26.64 4.98
N LEU A 40 -21.26 27.45 5.76
CA LEU A 40 -20.77 27.99 7.04
C LEU A 40 -20.88 27.01 8.23
N VAL A 41 -21.84 26.09 8.17
CA VAL A 41 -22.14 25.08 9.21
C VAL A 41 -21.66 23.69 8.80
N SER A 42 -21.08 23.54 7.59
CA SER A 42 -20.34 22.33 7.22
C SER A 42 -19.34 22.03 8.35
N PRO A 43 -19.47 20.89 9.05
CA PRO A 43 -18.52 20.57 10.10
C PRO A 43 -17.17 20.41 9.42
N SER A 44 -16.26 21.34 9.68
CA SER A 44 -14.86 21.31 9.21
C SER A 44 -14.06 20.18 9.86
N GLY A 45 -14.66 19.02 10.14
CA GLY A 45 -14.17 18.04 11.10
C GLY A 45 -14.52 16.59 10.80
N THR A 46 -14.84 16.23 9.56
CA THR A 46 -14.87 14.80 9.14
C THR A 46 -13.63 14.41 8.34
N GLY A 47 -12.58 15.23 8.35
CA GLY A 47 -11.28 14.80 7.87
C GLY A 47 -10.78 13.72 8.81
N VAL A 48 -10.56 12.50 8.30
CA VAL A 48 -9.69 11.54 8.98
C VAL A 48 -8.40 12.30 9.25
N GLU A 49 -8.11 12.54 10.53
CA GLU A 49 -6.94 13.32 10.91
C GLU A 49 -5.71 12.67 10.27
N SER A 50 -4.98 13.41 9.45
CA SER A 50 -3.79 12.88 8.80
C SER A 50 -2.81 12.50 9.91
N PRO A 51 -2.24 11.28 9.87
CA PRO A 51 -1.17 10.91 10.80
C PRO A 51 -0.01 11.92 10.74
N ALA A 52 0.67 12.09 11.87
CA ALA A 52 1.86 12.93 11.96
C ALA A 52 2.96 12.40 11.01
N PRO A 53 3.88 13.24 10.49
CA PRO A 53 4.94 12.79 9.60
C PRO A 53 5.81 11.65 10.18
N GLU A 54 6.11 11.70 11.47
CA GLU A 54 6.91 10.69 12.18
C GLU A 54 6.05 9.58 12.81
N SER A 55 4.78 9.48 12.42
CA SER A 55 3.89 8.44 12.96
C SER A 55 4.26 7.05 12.46
N LEU A 56 3.84 6.05 13.23
CA LEU A 56 3.97 4.65 12.88
C LEU A 56 3.42 4.33 11.49
N GLU A 57 2.25 4.86 11.16
CA GLU A 57 1.57 4.57 9.90
C GLU A 57 2.34 5.11 8.68
N VAL A 58 2.94 6.29 8.83
CA VAL A 58 3.75 6.90 7.77
C VAL A 58 5.06 6.15 7.62
N GLY A 59 5.75 5.87 8.73
CA GLY A 59 6.99 5.09 8.73
C GLY A 59 6.79 3.68 8.17
N PHE A 60 5.78 2.96 8.64
CA PHE A 60 5.40 1.64 8.13
C PHE A 60 5.12 1.67 6.63
N ALA A 61 4.28 2.60 6.16
CA ALA A 61 3.94 2.70 4.74
C ALA A 61 5.16 3.01 3.86
N GLN A 62 6.07 3.87 4.32
CA GLN A 62 7.30 4.22 3.60
C GLN A 62 8.27 3.04 3.56
N ASP A 63 8.58 2.47 4.71
CA ASP A 63 9.58 1.41 4.86
C ASP A 63 9.11 0.11 4.23
N MET A 64 7.88 -0.33 4.50
CA MET A 64 7.31 -1.52 3.88
C MET A 64 7.15 -1.35 2.36
N SER A 65 6.92 -0.13 1.85
CA SER A 65 6.96 0.10 0.39
C SER A 65 8.36 -0.14 -0.18
N VAL A 66 9.41 0.32 0.49
CA VAL A 66 10.80 0.07 0.05
C VAL A 66 11.14 -1.41 0.16
N HIS A 67 10.72 -2.07 1.23
CA HIS A 67 10.92 -3.50 1.45
C HIS A 67 10.27 -4.31 0.32
N HIS A 68 9.00 -4.03 0.02
CA HIS A 68 8.25 -4.71 -1.04
C HIS A 68 8.79 -4.48 -2.45
N ASN A 69 9.29 -3.28 -2.74
CA ASN A 69 9.88 -3.00 -4.04
C ASN A 69 11.06 -3.91 -4.38
N GLN A 70 11.81 -4.40 -3.38
CA GLN A 70 12.89 -5.36 -3.61
C GLN A 70 12.35 -6.76 -3.95
N ALA A 71 11.29 -7.22 -3.29
CA ALA A 71 10.64 -8.49 -3.66
C ALA A 71 10.09 -8.43 -5.09
N ILE A 72 9.45 -7.31 -5.45
CA ILE A 72 8.99 -7.05 -6.83
C ILE A 72 10.15 -7.12 -7.82
N GLU A 73 11.30 -6.51 -7.51
CA GLU A 73 12.50 -6.54 -8.34
C GLU A 73 13.02 -7.97 -8.56
N ILE A 74 13.23 -8.76 -7.50
CA ILE A 74 13.76 -10.12 -7.64
C ILE A 74 12.74 -11.07 -8.30
N SER A 75 11.44 -10.90 -8.05
CA SER A 75 10.39 -11.69 -8.69
C SER A 75 10.25 -11.33 -10.18
N ALA A 76 10.47 -10.07 -10.56
CA ALA A 76 10.50 -9.69 -11.98
C ALA A 76 11.66 -10.38 -12.73
N MET A 77 12.83 -10.52 -12.10
CA MET A 77 13.95 -11.27 -12.67
C MET A 77 13.59 -12.74 -12.93
N ALA A 78 12.82 -13.37 -12.03
CA ALA A 78 12.42 -14.76 -12.15
C ALA A 78 11.51 -15.01 -13.36
N LEU A 79 10.72 -14.03 -13.78
CA LEU A 79 9.88 -14.12 -14.97
C LEU A 79 10.68 -14.22 -16.28
N ASP A 80 11.97 -13.90 -16.28
CA ASP A 80 12.88 -14.03 -17.43
C ASP A 80 13.89 -15.18 -17.23
N ARG A 81 14.41 -15.33 -16.00
CA ARG A 81 15.57 -16.19 -15.71
C ARG A 81 15.23 -17.61 -15.27
N SER A 82 14.03 -17.81 -14.72
CA SER A 82 13.58 -19.13 -14.28
C SER A 82 13.07 -19.95 -15.45
N SER A 83 13.51 -21.21 -15.52
CA SER A 83 12.95 -22.23 -16.41
C SER A 83 11.87 -23.08 -15.76
N ASP A 84 11.71 -23.00 -14.43
CA ASP A 84 10.69 -23.77 -13.70
C ASP A 84 9.32 -23.02 -13.72
N PRO A 85 8.27 -23.61 -14.32
CA PRO A 85 6.96 -22.96 -14.38
C PRO A 85 6.33 -22.71 -13.01
N VAL A 86 6.67 -23.50 -11.99
CA VAL A 86 6.15 -23.34 -10.63
C VAL A 86 6.84 -22.17 -9.94
N VAL A 87 8.16 -22.02 -10.08
CA VAL A 87 8.90 -20.84 -9.57
C VAL A 87 8.41 -19.55 -10.25
N ARG A 88 8.19 -19.59 -11.56
CA ARG A 88 7.63 -18.45 -12.31
C ARG A 88 6.22 -18.06 -11.83
N THR A 89 5.41 -19.05 -11.45
CA THR A 89 4.05 -18.81 -10.92
C THR A 89 4.12 -18.13 -9.56
N LEU A 90 4.94 -18.66 -8.64
CA LEU A 90 5.19 -18.01 -7.35
C LEU A 90 5.69 -16.57 -7.55
N ALA A 91 6.64 -16.36 -8.46
CA ALA A 91 7.18 -15.04 -8.74
C ALA A 91 6.13 -14.06 -9.26
N TYR A 92 5.24 -14.51 -10.15
CA TYR A 92 4.14 -13.68 -10.62
C TYR A 92 3.17 -13.32 -9.49
N ASP A 93 2.83 -14.28 -8.63
CA ASP A 93 1.92 -14.06 -7.51
C ASP A 93 2.50 -13.06 -6.49
N VAL A 94 3.77 -13.23 -6.10
CA VAL A 94 4.48 -12.31 -5.21
C VAL A 94 4.60 -10.92 -5.83
N LEU A 95 5.01 -10.83 -7.09
CA LEU A 95 5.15 -9.55 -7.79
C LEU A 95 3.82 -8.78 -7.77
N THR A 96 2.73 -9.44 -8.18
CA THR A 96 1.43 -8.78 -8.29
C THR A 96 0.82 -8.44 -6.94
N SER A 97 0.96 -9.33 -5.94
CA SER A 97 0.45 -9.09 -4.58
C SER A 97 1.19 -7.93 -3.91
N GLN A 98 2.52 -7.93 -3.95
CA GLN A 98 3.33 -6.89 -3.34
C GLN A 98 3.21 -5.56 -4.08
N GLN A 99 3.09 -5.57 -5.42
CA GLN A 99 2.83 -4.33 -6.18
C GLN A 99 1.50 -3.67 -5.79
N SER A 100 0.45 -4.46 -5.58
CA SER A 100 -0.85 -3.97 -5.09
C SER A 100 -0.74 -3.40 -3.68
N GLN A 101 0.05 -4.04 -2.81
CA GLN A 101 0.29 -3.57 -1.44
C GLN A 101 1.06 -2.25 -1.42
N VAL A 102 2.12 -2.11 -2.25
CA VAL A 102 2.84 -0.85 -2.46
C VAL A 102 1.89 0.26 -2.91
N GLY A 103 1.03 -0.02 -3.90
CA GLY A 103 0.05 0.96 -4.38
C GLY A 103 -0.93 1.43 -3.30
N THR A 104 -1.31 0.53 -2.38
CA THR A 104 -2.16 0.86 -1.24
C THR A 104 -1.46 1.82 -0.27
N MET A 105 -0.23 1.49 0.12
CA MET A 105 0.58 2.31 1.03
C MET A 105 0.91 3.67 0.44
N GLN A 106 1.30 3.73 -0.84
CA GLN A 106 1.54 4.99 -1.55
C GLN A 106 0.26 5.83 -1.69
N GLY A 107 -0.89 5.18 -1.89
CA GLY A 107 -2.20 5.84 -1.91
C GLY A 107 -2.51 6.53 -0.58
N TRP A 108 -2.24 5.88 0.55
CA TRP A 108 -2.38 6.50 1.87
C TRP A 108 -1.44 7.67 2.07
N LEU A 109 -0.15 7.51 1.75
CA LEU A 109 0.83 8.58 1.84
C LEU A 109 0.40 9.81 1.02
N ALA A 110 -0.10 9.60 -0.20
CA ALA A 110 -0.64 10.67 -1.04
C ALA A 110 -1.86 11.37 -0.40
N MET A 111 -2.83 10.59 0.13
CA MET A 111 -4.01 11.15 0.79
C MET A 111 -3.66 11.93 2.06
N TRP A 112 -2.62 11.52 2.80
CA TRP A 112 -2.12 12.20 3.99
C TRP A 112 -1.16 13.35 3.69
N GLY A 113 -0.87 13.62 2.41
CA GLY A 113 0.10 14.65 1.99
C GLY A 113 1.51 14.37 2.49
N LYS A 114 1.92 13.09 2.53
CA LYS A 114 3.24 12.62 2.98
C LYS A 114 4.08 12.15 1.80
N SER A 115 5.41 12.15 1.99
CA SER A 115 6.36 11.64 1.00
C SER A 115 6.15 10.14 0.80
N ALA A 116 6.17 9.69 -0.46
CA ALA A 116 6.17 8.27 -0.82
C ALA A 116 7.51 7.58 -0.53
N VAL A 117 8.58 8.36 -0.33
CA VAL A 117 9.93 7.88 0.00
C VAL A 117 10.22 8.18 1.46
N PRO A 118 10.88 7.27 2.21
CA PRO A 118 11.29 7.52 3.59
C PRO A 118 12.03 8.85 3.74
N THR A 119 11.64 9.62 4.77
CA THR A 119 12.29 10.89 5.14
C THR A 119 13.16 10.79 6.39
N ALA A 120 13.07 9.66 7.10
CA ALA A 120 13.84 9.32 8.29
C ALA A 120 14.66 8.04 8.05
N PRO A 121 15.64 7.71 8.91
CA PRO A 121 16.28 6.40 8.87
C PRO A 121 15.24 5.26 8.95
N PRO A 122 15.47 4.13 8.26
CA PRO A 122 14.53 3.01 8.31
C PRO A 122 14.28 2.54 9.74
N MET A 123 13.08 2.02 9.98
CA MET A 123 12.65 1.36 11.22
C MET A 123 12.51 2.26 12.45
N MET A 124 12.69 3.59 12.33
CA MET A 124 12.52 4.52 13.47
C MET A 124 11.14 4.44 14.11
N TRP A 125 10.11 4.14 13.33
CA TRP A 125 8.73 3.95 13.79
C TRP A 125 8.52 2.70 14.68
N MET A 126 9.49 1.78 14.74
CA MET A 126 9.47 0.63 15.64
C MET A 126 10.27 0.87 16.93
N ALA A 127 10.98 2.00 17.05
CA ALA A 127 11.92 2.26 18.15
C ALA A 127 11.30 2.89 19.41
N GLU A 128 10.04 3.35 19.34
CA GLU A 128 9.40 4.06 20.47
C GLU A 128 8.83 3.13 21.56
N ASP A 129 8.85 1.80 21.34
CA ASP A 129 8.51 0.84 22.38
C ASP A 129 9.77 0.32 23.10
N GLU A 130 10.04 0.90 24.27
CA GLU A 130 11.08 0.47 25.23
C GLU A 130 10.97 -1.02 25.63
N SER A 131 9.85 -1.69 25.32
CA SER A 131 9.64 -3.12 25.62
C SER A 131 10.44 -4.09 24.74
N MET A 132 10.99 -3.62 23.61
CA MET A 132 11.79 -4.43 22.67
C MET A 132 13.29 -4.48 23.02
N THR A 133 13.70 -3.91 24.16
CA THR A 133 15.09 -3.91 24.66
C THR A 133 15.59 -5.28 25.18
N GLY A 134 14.73 -6.32 25.17
CA GLY A 134 15.01 -7.63 25.77
C GLY A 134 15.38 -8.75 24.79
N HIS A 135 15.34 -8.52 23.48
CA HIS A 135 15.86 -9.45 22.48
C HIS A 135 17.04 -8.80 21.79
N ASP A 136 18.16 -9.52 21.80
CA ASP A 136 19.48 -9.11 21.36
C ASP A 136 19.46 -8.58 19.92
N MET A 137 19.11 -7.31 19.75
CA MET A 137 19.47 -6.55 18.57
C MET A 137 20.93 -6.14 18.77
N SER A 138 21.84 -7.12 18.74
CA SER A 138 23.26 -6.90 18.56
C SER A 138 23.45 -6.29 17.17
N MET A 139 23.12 -5.00 17.07
CA MET A 139 23.56 -4.15 15.99
C MET A 139 25.07 -4.06 16.13
N GLY A 140 25.78 -4.92 15.40
CA GLY A 140 27.22 -4.83 15.24
C GLY A 140 27.60 -3.38 14.97
N MET A 141 28.37 -2.78 15.88
CA MET A 141 28.84 -1.39 15.83
C MET A 141 29.93 -1.19 14.77
N ASP A 142 29.71 -1.70 13.58
CA ASP A 142 30.57 -1.47 12.42
C ASP A 142 29.97 -0.31 11.63
N GLY A 143 30.31 0.90 12.06
CA GLY A 143 29.67 2.18 11.72
C GLY A 143 29.75 2.67 10.26
N ARG A 144 29.52 1.80 9.26
CA ARG A 144 29.26 2.14 7.85
C ARG A 144 28.33 1.15 7.12
N ALA A 145 27.73 0.17 7.80
CA ALA A 145 26.66 -0.62 7.18
C ALA A 145 25.41 0.24 7.08
N SER A 146 24.93 0.46 5.86
CA SER A 146 23.59 1.00 5.60
C SER A 146 22.61 0.31 6.54
N MET A 147 21.81 1.07 7.29
CA MET A 147 20.72 0.56 8.15
C MET A 147 19.67 -0.10 7.26
N SER A 148 19.98 -1.29 6.76
CA SER A 148 19.12 -2.04 5.86
C SER A 148 17.98 -2.65 6.68
N MET A 149 16.77 -2.62 6.12
CA MET A 149 15.63 -3.27 6.77
C MET A 149 15.85 -4.79 6.86
N PRO A 150 15.26 -5.46 7.86
CA PRO A 150 15.40 -6.90 8.04
C PRO A 150 15.09 -7.70 6.77
N GLY A 151 15.90 -8.71 6.49
CA GLY A 151 15.67 -9.67 5.40
C GLY A 151 16.04 -9.19 3.99
N MET A 152 16.32 -7.90 3.79
CA MET A 152 16.67 -7.35 2.49
C MET A 152 17.93 -8.00 1.90
N ALA A 153 17.90 -8.31 0.61
CA ALA A 153 19.07 -8.66 -0.18
C ALA A 153 19.98 -7.44 -0.34
N SER A 154 21.29 -7.67 -0.18
CA SER A 154 22.33 -6.69 -0.47
C SER A 154 22.45 -6.43 -1.97
N SER A 155 23.04 -5.29 -2.36
CA SER A 155 23.32 -5.00 -3.77
C SER A 155 24.22 -6.05 -4.44
N SER A 156 25.14 -6.67 -3.68
CA SER A 156 25.96 -7.78 -4.18
C SER A 156 25.15 -9.04 -4.44
N GLU A 157 24.17 -9.37 -3.59
CA GLU A 157 23.28 -10.52 -3.80
C GLU A 157 22.35 -10.28 -5.00
N LEU A 158 21.81 -9.07 -5.16
CA LEU A 158 21.00 -8.70 -6.33
C LEU A 158 21.81 -8.78 -7.63
N GLN A 159 23.06 -8.29 -7.61
CA GLN A 159 23.95 -8.38 -8.76
C GLN A 159 24.29 -9.84 -9.10
N ALA A 160 24.57 -10.67 -8.08
CA ALA A 160 24.82 -12.09 -8.27
C ALA A 160 23.60 -12.81 -8.87
N LEU A 161 22.42 -12.60 -8.29
CA LEU A 161 21.16 -13.16 -8.79
C LEU A 161 20.91 -12.76 -10.25
N GLY A 162 21.15 -11.49 -10.60
CA GLY A 162 20.97 -10.99 -11.97
C GLY A 162 21.87 -11.65 -13.02
N GLY A 163 22.97 -12.26 -12.60
CA GLY A 163 23.90 -13.01 -13.46
C GLY A 163 23.58 -14.51 -13.59
N MET A 164 22.64 -15.04 -12.80
CA MET A 164 22.26 -16.46 -12.78
C MET A 164 21.09 -16.74 -13.72
N ASN A 165 20.92 -18.01 -14.12
CA ASN A 165 19.77 -18.50 -14.88
C ASN A 165 19.43 -19.95 -14.48
N GLY A 166 18.20 -20.39 -14.76
CA GLY A 166 17.76 -21.77 -14.53
C GLY A 166 17.86 -22.20 -13.07
N GLU A 167 18.27 -23.45 -12.82
CA GLU A 167 18.28 -24.06 -11.48
C GLU A 167 19.06 -23.25 -10.42
N GLU A 168 20.21 -22.67 -10.78
CA GLU A 168 21.01 -21.86 -9.85
C GLU A 168 20.29 -20.56 -9.47
N PHE A 169 19.62 -19.94 -10.45
CA PHE A 169 18.78 -18.77 -10.23
C PHE A 169 17.60 -19.14 -9.33
N ASP A 170 16.88 -20.23 -9.64
CA ASP A 170 15.68 -20.66 -8.92
C ASP A 170 15.99 -20.90 -7.44
N GLY A 171 17.07 -21.63 -7.15
CA GLY A 171 17.53 -21.87 -5.79
C GLY A 171 17.84 -20.58 -5.02
N THR A 172 18.57 -19.65 -5.65
CA THR A 172 18.99 -18.39 -5.02
C THR A 172 17.81 -17.42 -4.86
N TYR A 173 16.91 -17.35 -5.83
CA TYR A 173 15.67 -16.57 -5.76
C TYR A 173 14.81 -17.00 -4.57
N LEU A 174 14.56 -18.30 -4.42
CA LEU A 174 13.75 -18.85 -3.32
C LEU A 174 14.39 -18.56 -1.96
N GLN A 175 15.71 -18.73 -1.86
CA GLN A 175 16.48 -18.41 -0.66
C GLN A 175 16.37 -16.94 -0.25
N LEU A 176 16.56 -16.02 -1.20
CA LEU A 176 16.47 -14.57 -0.94
C LEU A 176 15.04 -14.15 -0.59
N LEU A 177 14.05 -14.65 -1.34
CA LEU A 177 12.64 -14.33 -1.09
C LEU A 177 12.19 -14.84 0.29
N ARG A 178 12.60 -16.05 0.68
CA ARG A 178 12.30 -16.58 2.02
C ARG A 178 12.84 -15.66 3.12
N ARG A 179 14.12 -15.28 3.02
CA ARG A 179 14.77 -14.41 4.01
C ARG A 179 14.14 -13.02 4.04
N HIS A 180 13.76 -12.50 2.88
CA HIS A 180 13.03 -11.24 2.74
C HIS A 180 11.71 -11.29 3.51
N HIS A 181 10.91 -12.34 3.30
CA HIS A 181 9.64 -12.54 4.01
C HIS A 181 9.81 -12.71 5.52
N GLN A 182 10.83 -13.45 5.96
CA GLN A 182 11.16 -13.58 7.38
C GLN A 182 11.45 -12.22 8.02
N GLY A 183 12.08 -11.30 7.29
CA GLY A 183 12.33 -9.93 7.75
C GLY A 183 11.07 -9.05 7.73
N GLY A 184 10.20 -9.21 6.73
CA GLY A 184 8.97 -8.43 6.59
C GLY A 184 7.87 -8.78 7.60
N ILE A 185 7.80 -10.04 8.05
CA ILE A 185 6.75 -10.51 8.98
C ILE A 185 6.78 -9.76 10.33
N PRO A 186 7.91 -9.61 11.04
CA PRO A 186 7.97 -8.83 12.28
C PRO A 186 7.57 -7.37 12.10
N MET A 187 7.97 -6.74 10.99
CA MET A 187 7.57 -5.36 10.67
C MET A 187 6.05 -5.26 10.51
N ALA A 188 5.46 -6.19 9.77
CA ALA A 188 4.02 -6.24 9.53
C ALA A 188 3.23 -6.55 10.82
N ARG A 189 3.74 -7.44 11.68
CA ARG A 189 3.12 -7.71 12.99
C ARG A 189 3.16 -6.49 13.90
N PHE A 190 4.30 -5.80 13.98
CA PHE A 190 4.39 -4.57 14.77
C PHE A 190 3.40 -3.51 14.28
N GLY A 191 3.28 -3.33 12.96
CA GLY A 191 2.28 -2.45 12.36
C GLY A 191 0.83 -2.87 12.68
N ALA A 192 0.54 -4.18 12.69
CA ALA A 192 -0.76 -4.71 13.05
C ALA A 192 -1.13 -4.45 14.52
N ASP A 193 -0.15 -4.60 15.42
CA ASP A 193 -0.36 -4.50 16.86
C ASP A 193 -0.40 -3.05 17.37
N ASN A 194 0.30 -2.13 16.71
CA ASN A 194 0.56 -0.78 17.24
C ASN A 194 -0.04 0.37 16.41
N ALA A 195 -0.52 0.13 15.17
CA ALA A 195 -1.09 1.21 14.38
C ALA A 195 -2.39 1.76 14.99
N SER A 196 -2.45 3.08 15.12
CA SER A 196 -3.62 3.83 15.57
C SER A 196 -4.70 3.93 14.49
N VAL A 197 -4.31 3.88 13.21
CA VAL A 197 -5.23 3.88 12.07
C VAL A 197 -5.71 2.44 11.78
N PRO A 198 -6.99 2.10 12.00
CA PRO A 198 -7.45 0.70 11.93
C PRO A 198 -7.26 0.02 10.57
N VAL A 199 -7.36 0.78 9.48
CA VAL A 199 -7.14 0.23 8.14
C VAL A 199 -5.67 -0.14 7.90
N VAL A 200 -4.73 0.57 8.53
CA VAL A 200 -3.30 0.24 8.48
C VAL A 200 -3.02 -1.02 9.28
N ALA A 201 -3.57 -1.13 10.49
CA ALA A 201 -3.43 -2.33 11.33
C ALA A 201 -3.94 -3.59 10.62
N ALA A 202 -5.16 -3.55 10.06
CA ALA A 202 -5.76 -4.68 9.36
C ALA A 202 -4.98 -5.09 8.09
N PHE A 203 -4.44 -4.10 7.37
CA PHE A 203 -3.62 -4.34 6.21
C PHE A 203 -2.26 -4.94 6.57
N ALA A 204 -1.60 -4.44 7.62
CA ALA A 204 -0.35 -5.00 8.12
C ALA A 204 -0.53 -6.46 8.59
N GLN A 205 -1.65 -6.78 9.25
CA GLN A 205 -2.01 -8.16 9.56
C GLN A 205 -2.17 -9.03 8.31
N THR A 206 -2.79 -8.49 7.26
CA THR A 206 -2.94 -9.19 5.97
C THR A 206 -1.58 -9.49 5.36
N ILE A 207 -0.66 -8.52 5.35
CA ILE A 207 0.72 -8.71 4.89
C ILE A 207 1.42 -9.83 5.68
N ALA A 208 1.34 -9.80 7.02
CA ALA A 208 1.97 -10.81 7.87
C ALA A 208 1.44 -12.23 7.57
N SER A 209 0.12 -12.36 7.40
CA SER A 209 -0.53 -13.64 7.08
C SER A 209 -0.15 -14.14 5.67
N THR A 210 -0.16 -13.26 4.67
CA THR A 210 0.24 -13.62 3.30
C THR A 210 1.69 -14.06 3.24
N GLN A 211 2.62 -13.30 3.82
CA GLN A 211 4.05 -13.67 3.80
C GLN A 211 4.32 -14.97 4.56
N THR A 212 3.58 -15.24 5.65
CA THR A 212 3.71 -16.52 6.36
C THR A 212 3.31 -17.70 5.46
N ALA A 213 2.18 -17.59 4.73
CA ALA A 213 1.74 -18.65 3.82
C ALA A 213 2.68 -18.80 2.60
N GLU A 214 3.24 -17.70 2.11
CA GLU A 214 4.22 -17.72 1.02
C GLU A 214 5.54 -18.39 1.47
N ILE A 215 5.98 -18.24 2.73
CA ILE A 215 7.14 -19.00 3.26
C ILE A 215 6.91 -20.51 3.17
N ASP A 216 5.72 -21.02 3.53
CA ASP A 216 5.43 -22.46 3.45
C ASP A 216 5.52 -22.99 2.00
N GLN A 217 5.07 -22.17 1.04
CA GLN A 217 5.19 -22.49 -0.40
C GLN A 217 6.64 -22.45 -0.87
N ILE A 218 7.39 -21.43 -0.44
CA ILE A 218 8.82 -21.29 -0.74
C ILE A 218 9.61 -22.46 -0.18
N ASP A 219 9.36 -22.87 1.07
CA ASP A 219 10.03 -24.02 1.70
C ASP A 219 9.77 -25.33 0.95
N THR A 220 8.54 -25.51 0.45
CA THR A 220 8.20 -26.66 -0.41
C THR A 220 9.01 -26.65 -1.70
N LEU A 221 9.14 -25.49 -2.35
CA LEU A 221 9.90 -25.35 -3.59
C LEU A 221 11.40 -25.51 -3.35
N MET A 222 11.94 -24.91 -2.29
CA MET A 222 13.34 -25.07 -1.90
C MET A 222 13.72 -26.54 -1.68
N ALA A 223 12.86 -27.32 -1.04
CA ALA A 223 13.05 -28.76 -0.89
C ALA A 223 13.10 -29.48 -2.25
N SER A 224 12.25 -29.09 -3.21
CA SER A 224 12.24 -29.68 -4.56
C SER A 224 13.51 -29.35 -5.37
N HIS A 225 14.06 -28.14 -5.18
CA HIS A 225 15.33 -27.68 -5.75
C HIS A 225 16.56 -28.11 -4.91
N ARG A 226 16.35 -28.82 -3.79
CA ARG A 226 17.41 -29.29 -2.87
C ARG A 226 18.31 -28.18 -2.34
N VAL A 227 17.75 -26.99 -2.12
CA VAL A 227 18.44 -25.86 -1.52
C VAL A 227 18.00 -25.66 -0.08
N ALA A 228 18.95 -25.33 0.81
CA ALA A 228 18.68 -25.01 2.20
C ALA A 228 18.49 -23.49 2.38
N PRO A 229 17.80 -23.03 3.45
CA PRO A 229 17.74 -21.61 3.79
C PRO A 229 19.13 -20.98 3.93
N LEU A 230 19.22 -19.69 3.60
CA LEU A 230 20.40 -18.89 3.97
C LEU A 230 20.47 -18.82 5.50
N SER A 231 21.69 -18.75 6.04
CA SER A 231 21.89 -18.52 7.47
C SER A 231 21.25 -17.20 7.89
N GLU A 232 20.55 -17.22 9.03
CA GLU A 232 20.08 -15.99 9.67
C GLU A 232 21.31 -15.20 10.12
N ASN A 233 21.41 -13.94 9.69
CA ASN A 233 22.43 -13.00 10.16
C ASN A 233 21.92 -12.29 11.41
#